data_AF-A0AAN7ANT1-F1
#
_entry.id   AF-A0AAN7ANT1-F1
#
_cell.length_a   1.000
_cell.length_b   1.000
_cell.length_c   1.000
_cell.angle_alpha   90.00
_cell.angle_beta   90.00
_cell.angle_gamma   90.00
#
_symmetry.space_group_name_H-M   'P 1'
#
loop_
_entity.id
_entity.type
_entity.pdbx_description
1 polymer ?
#
loop_
_entity_poly.entity_id
_entity_poly.type
_entity_poly.pdbx_seq_one_letter_code
_entity_poly.pdbx_strand_id
1 'polypeptide(L)'
;MAETIAKSGENILTALRAIETSGSFASSGTVDETPPAGIFIDGIGDIPMPLSETQAREIITKCRQAPYGRGSDTIVDTSVRNTWELDAAQFSFRDPRWSEFVQRLCEDVAEDLGIETPIRAEIYKMLIYEEGGQFKPHTEYALHISSDPFEYMHCD
;
A
#
# COMPACT_ATOMS: atom_id res chain seq x y z
N MET A 1 3.85 3.79 -47.58
CA MET A 1 2.99 3.95 -46.39
C MET A 1 3.47 3.07 -45.24
N ALA A 2 3.60 1.75 -45.42
CA ALA A 2 4.16 0.84 -44.41
C ALA A 2 5.61 1.19 -43.98
N GLU A 3 6.48 1.56 -44.92
CA GLU A 3 7.85 2.03 -44.63
C GLU A 3 7.89 3.32 -43.78
N THR A 4 6.97 4.26 -44.02
CA THR A 4 6.90 5.53 -43.28
C THR A 4 6.43 5.33 -41.85
N ILE A 5 5.49 4.39 -41.64
CA ILE A 5 4.99 4.01 -40.31
C ILE A 5 6.08 3.25 -39.53
N ALA A 6 6.81 2.34 -40.18
CA ALA A 6 7.93 1.62 -39.57
C ALA A 6 9.05 2.58 -39.13
N LYS A 7 9.43 3.54 -39.98
CA LYS A 7 10.43 4.58 -39.65
C LYS A 7 9.99 5.50 -38.51
N SER A 8 8.70 5.81 -38.43
CA SER A 8 8.13 6.61 -37.34
C SER A 8 8.16 5.85 -36.00
N GLY A 9 7.89 4.54 -36.02
CA GLY A 9 7.99 3.69 -34.83
C GLY A 9 9.42 3.54 -34.32
N GLU A 10 10.40 3.39 -35.22
CA GLU A 10 11.82 3.35 -34.86
C GLU A 10 12.30 4.66 -34.22
N ASN A 11 11.84 5.82 -34.72
CA ASN A 11 12.16 7.12 -34.14
C ASN A 11 11.57 7.30 -32.73
N ILE A 12 10.33 6.87 -32.49
CA ILE A 12 9.70 6.93 -31.16
C ILE A 12 10.44 6.02 -30.18
N LEU A 13 10.74 4.77 -30.56
CA LEU A 13 11.44 3.83 -29.69
C LEU A 13 12.86 4.32 -29.35
N THR A 14 13.52 4.97 -30.31
CA THR A 14 14.83 5.59 -30.09
C THR A 14 14.74 6.75 -29.11
N ALA A 15 13.73 7.62 -29.27
CA ALA A 15 13.50 8.72 -28.34
C ALA A 15 13.17 8.22 -26.92
N LEU A 16 12.34 7.18 -26.78
CA LEU A 16 12.01 6.59 -25.48
C LEU A 16 13.23 5.95 -24.81
N ARG A 17 14.09 5.26 -25.57
CA ARG A 17 15.34 4.67 -25.04
C ARG A 17 16.39 5.71 -24.63
N ALA A 18 16.30 6.92 -25.17
CA ALA A 18 17.19 8.02 -24.82
C ALA A 18 16.75 8.78 -23.55
N ILE A 19 15.59 8.44 -22.98
CA ILE A 19 15.15 9.00 -21.71
C ILE A 19 16.03 8.41 -20.60
N GLU A 20 16.80 9.28 -19.94
CA GLU A 20 17.50 8.95 -18.70
C GLU A 20 16.56 9.25 -17.52
N THR A 21 16.39 8.28 -16.62
CA THR A 21 15.61 8.44 -15.38
C THR A 21 16.54 8.42 -14.18
N SER A 22 16.20 9.18 -13.14
CA SER A 22 16.97 9.20 -11.88
C SER A 22 16.80 7.93 -11.04
N GLY A 23 15.79 7.11 -11.35
CA GLY A 23 15.52 5.85 -10.67
C GLY A 23 14.67 4.89 -11.52
N SER A 24 14.30 3.78 -10.89
CA SER A 24 13.45 2.72 -11.43
C SER A 24 11.97 3.13 -11.43
N PHE A 25 11.18 2.53 -12.33
CA PHE A 25 9.73 2.73 -12.37
C PHE A 25 9.01 2.18 -11.11
N ALA A 26 9.55 1.12 -10.52
CA ALA A 26 9.01 0.49 -9.32
C ALA A 26 10.16 0.00 -8.42
N SER A 27 9.92 0.01 -7.12
CA SER A 27 10.79 -0.57 -6.10
C SER A 27 10.21 -1.91 -5.63
N SER A 28 11.08 -2.90 -5.44
CA SER A 28 10.70 -4.20 -4.90
C SER A 28 11.91 -4.87 -4.27
N GLY A 29 11.73 -5.53 -3.12
CA GLY A 29 12.82 -6.23 -2.44
C GLY A 29 12.30 -7.15 -1.35
N THR A 30 13.23 -7.85 -0.70
CA THR A 30 12.96 -8.68 0.48
C THR A 30 13.52 -7.99 1.71
N VAL A 31 12.75 -8.06 2.80
CA VAL A 31 13.18 -7.60 4.11
C VAL A 31 13.49 -8.84 4.95
N ASP A 32 14.78 -9.12 5.17
CA ASP A 32 15.24 -10.35 5.85
C ASP A 32 15.02 -10.32 7.38
N GLU A 33 14.77 -9.14 7.93
CA GLU A 33 14.48 -8.92 9.34
C GLU A 33 12.98 -9.10 9.64
N THR A 34 12.68 -9.69 10.79
CA THR A 34 11.30 -9.75 11.28
C THR A 34 10.82 -8.34 11.64
N PRO A 35 9.63 -7.89 11.17
CA PRO A 35 9.06 -6.62 11.58
C PRO A 35 8.94 -6.52 13.11
N PRO A 36 9.04 -5.30 13.69
CA PRO A 36 8.86 -5.12 15.12
C PRO A 36 7.49 -5.59 15.62
N ALA A 37 7.39 -5.95 16.91
CA ALA A 37 6.13 -6.38 17.52
C ALA A 37 5.36 -5.17 18.08
N GLY A 38 4.52 -5.36 19.10
CA GLY A 38 3.93 -4.25 19.84
C GLY A 38 2.78 -3.55 19.11
N ILE A 39 1.91 -4.31 18.45
CA ILE A 39 0.63 -3.79 17.97
C ILE A 39 -0.30 -3.68 19.18
N PHE A 40 -0.92 -2.52 19.36
CA PHE A 40 -1.97 -2.30 20.36
C PHE A 40 -3.27 -1.91 19.67
N ILE A 41 -4.39 -2.51 20.08
CA ILE A 41 -5.71 -2.22 19.53
C ILE A 41 -6.64 -1.72 20.64
N ASP A 42 -7.33 -0.62 20.36
CA ASP A 42 -8.26 0.00 21.30
C ASP A 42 -9.37 -0.96 21.71
N GLY A 43 -9.50 -1.14 23.03
CA GLY A 43 -10.50 -2.03 23.62
C GLY A 43 -10.16 -3.54 23.52
N ILE A 44 -8.96 -3.90 23.06
CA ILE A 44 -8.41 -5.26 23.16
C ILE A 44 -7.15 -5.25 24.03
N GLY A 45 -6.18 -4.38 23.70
CA GLY A 45 -4.89 -4.33 24.37
C GLY A 45 -3.72 -4.62 23.43
N ASP A 46 -2.58 -5.01 24.01
CA ASP A 46 -1.40 -5.43 23.27
C ASP A 46 -1.64 -6.80 22.61
N ILE A 47 -1.32 -6.90 21.32
CA ILE A 47 -1.53 -8.10 20.51
C ILE A 47 -0.25 -8.95 20.53
N PRO A 48 -0.27 -10.13 21.15
CA PRO A 48 0.89 -11.02 21.18
C PRO A 48 1.14 -11.63 19.80
N MET A 49 2.41 -11.87 19.49
CA MET A 49 2.86 -12.57 18.29
C MET A 49 3.54 -13.90 18.65
N PRO A 50 3.30 -15.00 17.91
CA PRO A 50 2.43 -15.08 16.73
C PRO A 50 0.94 -14.94 17.07
N LEU A 51 0.19 -14.36 16.15
CA LEU A 51 -1.25 -14.12 16.32
C LEU A 51 -2.01 -15.45 16.45
N SER A 52 -2.74 -15.63 17.54
CA SER A 52 -3.59 -16.81 17.74
C SER A 52 -4.95 -16.64 17.06
N GLU A 53 -5.62 -17.75 16.74
CA GLU A 53 -6.97 -17.72 16.14
C GLU A 53 -7.97 -17.01 17.06
N THR A 54 -7.94 -17.28 18.36
CA THR A 54 -8.81 -16.60 19.35
C THR A 54 -8.58 -15.09 19.32
N GLN A 55 -7.32 -14.66 19.27
CA GLN A 55 -6.98 -13.24 19.19
C GLN A 55 -7.43 -12.62 17.87
N ALA A 56 -7.24 -13.31 16.75
CA ALA A 56 -7.71 -12.86 15.43
C ALA A 56 -9.23 -12.66 15.42
N ARG A 57 -9.99 -13.61 15.98
CA ARG A 57 -11.45 -13.51 16.12
C ARG A 57 -11.86 -12.33 16.99
N GLU A 58 -11.14 -12.07 18.08
CA GLU A 58 -11.38 -10.91 18.93
C GLU A 58 -11.16 -9.61 18.17
N ILE A 59 -10.08 -9.50 17.39
CA ILE A 59 -9.80 -8.31 16.56
C ILE A 59 -10.89 -8.11 15.52
N ILE A 60 -11.34 -9.17 14.85
CA ILE A 60 -12.43 -9.11 13.86
C ILE A 60 -13.70 -8.50 14.47
N THR A 61 -13.98 -8.70 15.76
CA THR A 61 -15.15 -8.07 16.41
C THR A 61 -15.07 -6.53 16.48
N LYS A 62 -13.88 -5.95 16.30
CA LYS A 62 -13.65 -4.49 16.23
C LYS A 62 -13.61 -3.96 14.81
N CYS A 63 -13.52 -4.85 13.82
CA CYS A 63 -13.41 -4.50 12.42
C CYS A 63 -14.79 -4.25 11.78
N ARG A 64 -14.77 -3.63 10.60
CA ARG A 64 -15.88 -3.65 9.65
C ARG A 64 -15.47 -4.44 8.42
N GLN A 65 -16.45 -4.85 7.59
CA GLN A 65 -16.12 -5.41 6.28
C GLN A 65 -15.39 -4.36 5.44
N ALA A 66 -14.27 -4.73 4.83
CA ALA A 66 -13.50 -3.84 3.98
C ALA A 66 -14.28 -3.54 2.68
N PRO A 67 -14.58 -2.27 2.39
CA PRO A 67 -15.18 -1.91 1.11
C PRO A 67 -14.13 -1.96 0.00
N TYR A 68 -14.57 -1.91 -1.25
CA TYR A 68 -13.68 -1.76 -2.41
C TYR A 68 -14.24 -0.70 -3.37
N GLY A 69 -13.33 -0.08 -4.13
CA GLY A 69 -13.69 0.89 -5.16
C GLY A 69 -14.24 0.21 -6.41
N ARG A 70 -15.35 0.74 -6.93
CA ARG A 70 -15.92 0.37 -8.23
C ARG A 70 -16.18 1.66 -9.02
N GLY A 71 -15.16 2.16 -9.69
CA GLY A 71 -15.21 3.49 -10.30
C GLY A 71 -15.23 4.57 -9.21
N SER A 72 -16.26 5.42 -9.20
CA SER A 72 -16.46 6.44 -8.15
C SER A 72 -17.10 5.90 -6.86
N ASP A 73 -17.61 4.67 -6.88
CA ASP A 73 -18.39 4.13 -5.76
C ASP A 73 -17.53 3.31 -4.80
N THR A 74 -17.84 3.37 -3.51
CA THR A 74 -17.25 2.52 -2.47
C THR A 74 -18.30 1.52 -1.98
N ILE A 75 -18.13 0.23 -2.28
CA ILE A 75 -19.14 -0.81 -2.07
C ILE A 75 -18.57 -1.96 -1.23
N VAL A 76 -19.41 -2.61 -0.42
CA VAL A 76 -19.08 -3.87 0.26
C VAL A 76 -19.71 -5.03 -0.52
N ASP A 77 -18.88 -5.90 -1.10
CA ASP A 77 -19.30 -7.16 -1.73
C ASP A 77 -18.30 -8.27 -1.37
N THR A 78 -18.74 -9.21 -0.55
CA THR A 78 -17.90 -10.31 -0.04
C THR A 78 -17.52 -11.33 -1.12
N SER A 79 -18.20 -11.34 -2.28
CA SER A 79 -17.79 -12.14 -3.44
C SER A 79 -16.59 -11.56 -4.19
N VAL A 80 -16.23 -10.31 -3.90
CA VAL A 80 -15.10 -9.57 -4.50
C VAL A 80 -13.99 -9.35 -3.48
N ARG A 81 -14.35 -8.93 -2.25
CA ARG A 81 -13.44 -8.67 -1.15
C ARG A 81 -14.02 -9.22 0.15
N ASN A 82 -13.52 -10.38 0.58
CA ASN A 82 -13.83 -10.92 1.89
C ASN A 82 -12.67 -10.66 2.84
N THR A 83 -12.61 -9.43 3.34
CA THR A 83 -11.53 -8.93 4.20
C THR A 83 -12.14 -8.04 5.27
N TRP A 84 -11.60 -8.10 6.47
CA TRP A 84 -11.95 -7.21 7.57
C TRP A 84 -10.99 -6.03 7.60
N GLU A 85 -11.47 -4.82 7.86
CA GLU A 85 -10.61 -3.65 8.05
C GLU A 85 -10.82 -2.99 9.41
N LEU A 86 -9.73 -2.48 9.96
CA LEU A 86 -9.69 -1.64 11.15
C LEU A 86 -9.07 -0.29 10.79
N ASP A 87 -9.69 0.81 11.24
CA ASP A 87 -9.23 2.16 10.95
C ASP A 87 -7.91 2.47 11.67
N ALA A 88 -7.04 3.29 11.07
CA ALA A 88 -5.76 3.69 11.65
C ALA A 88 -5.90 4.35 13.04
N ALA A 89 -7.02 5.01 13.33
CA ALA A 89 -7.24 5.62 14.63
C ALA A 89 -7.48 4.61 15.76
N GLN A 90 -7.76 3.34 15.44
CA GLN A 90 -8.15 2.30 16.41
C GLN A 90 -6.99 1.40 16.84
N PHE A 91 -5.79 1.61 16.29
CA PHE A 91 -4.61 0.84 16.64
C PHE A 91 -3.35 1.69 16.61
N SER A 92 -2.30 1.21 17.28
CA SER A 92 -1.01 1.88 17.32
C SER A 92 0.13 0.88 17.37
N PHE A 93 1.27 1.29 16.86
CA PHE A 93 2.54 0.59 17.03
C PHE A 93 3.26 1.17 18.26
N ARG A 94 3.40 0.36 19.31
CA ARG A 94 4.00 0.77 20.59
C ARG A 94 5.47 0.42 20.72
N ASP A 95 5.97 -0.48 19.89
CA ASP A 95 7.40 -0.76 19.81
C ASP A 95 8.11 0.39 19.08
N PRO A 96 9.02 1.15 19.73
CA PRO A 96 9.66 2.31 19.11
C PRO A 96 10.50 1.96 17.89
N ARG A 97 10.89 0.68 17.72
CA ARG A 97 11.63 0.20 16.55
C ARG A 97 10.86 0.33 15.24
N TRP A 98 9.53 0.45 15.29
CA TRP A 98 8.72 0.68 14.09
C TRP A 98 9.11 1.96 13.34
N SER A 99 9.45 3.02 14.05
CA SER A 99 9.80 4.30 13.42
C SER A 99 11.06 4.16 12.55
N GLU A 100 12.12 3.57 13.10
CA GLU A 100 13.38 3.33 12.39
C GLU A 100 13.19 2.31 11.26
N PHE A 101 12.44 1.24 11.51
CA PHE A 101 12.15 0.21 10.52
C PHE A 101 11.47 0.79 9.27
N VAL A 102 10.38 1.54 9.46
CA VAL A 102 9.62 2.14 8.36
C VAL A 102 10.41 3.27 7.67
N GLN A 103 11.19 4.04 8.44
CA GLN A 103 12.04 5.09 7.87
C GLN A 103 13.06 4.50 6.90
N ARG A 104 13.78 3.44 7.28
CA ARG A 104 14.73 2.78 6.38
C ARG A 104 14.05 2.26 5.11
N LEU A 105 12.87 1.65 5.22
CA LEU A 105 12.12 1.21 4.02
C LEU A 105 11.74 2.39 3.12
N CYS A 106 11.41 3.55 3.69
CA CYS A 106 11.16 4.76 2.92
C CYS A 106 12.42 5.28 2.21
N GLU A 107 13.58 5.17 2.86
CA GLU A 107 14.87 5.55 2.28
C GLU A 107 15.24 4.63 1.11
N ASP A 108 15.12 3.31 1.29
CA ASP A 108 15.36 2.32 0.23
C ASP A 108 14.44 2.56 -0.99
N VAL A 109 13.15 2.79 -0.74
CA VAL A 109 12.16 3.08 -1.80
C VAL A 109 12.45 4.42 -2.48
N ALA A 110 12.86 5.45 -1.74
CA ALA A 110 13.21 6.75 -2.31
C ALA A 110 14.43 6.65 -3.23
N GLU A 111 15.45 5.90 -2.81
CA GLU A 111 16.65 5.63 -3.62
C GLU A 111 16.29 4.89 -4.90
N ASP A 112 15.55 3.78 -4.79
CA ASP A 112 15.13 2.97 -5.94
C ASP A 112 14.34 3.78 -6.96
N LEU A 113 13.47 4.68 -6.51
CA LEU A 113 12.63 5.52 -7.35
C LEU A 113 13.31 6.82 -7.80
N GLY A 114 14.54 7.09 -7.34
CA GLY A 114 15.28 8.32 -7.69
C GLY A 114 14.64 9.60 -7.14
N ILE A 115 14.01 9.51 -5.97
CA ILE A 115 13.37 10.63 -5.26
C ILE A 115 14.40 11.29 -4.34
N GLU A 116 14.76 12.53 -4.63
CA GLU A 116 15.80 13.27 -3.87
C GLU A 116 15.29 13.92 -2.58
N THR A 117 13.97 13.95 -2.38
CA THR A 117 13.33 14.53 -1.18
C THR A 117 12.91 13.44 -0.20
N PRO A 118 12.96 13.69 1.13
CA PRO A 118 12.47 12.73 2.11
C PRO A 118 11.01 12.32 1.85
N ILE A 119 10.75 11.02 1.81
CA ILE A 119 9.40 10.47 1.78
C ILE A 119 9.02 9.91 3.14
N ARG A 120 7.73 9.75 3.40
CA ARG A 120 7.20 9.16 4.63
C ARG A 120 6.07 8.19 4.31
N ALA A 121 5.98 7.11 5.07
CA ALA A 121 4.81 6.26 5.08
C ALA A 121 3.82 6.73 6.16
N GLU A 122 2.53 6.68 5.83
CA GLU A 122 1.45 6.96 6.77
C GLU A 122 0.60 5.70 6.96
N ILE A 123 0.23 5.43 8.21
CA ILE A 123 -0.65 4.29 8.53
C ILE A 123 -2.05 4.65 8.03
N TYR A 124 -2.56 3.88 7.08
CA TYR A 124 -3.88 4.10 6.53
C TYR A 124 -4.96 3.22 7.19
N LYS A 125 -4.75 1.90 7.24
CA LYS A 125 -5.65 0.93 7.86
C LYS A 125 -4.97 -0.42 8.05
N MET A 126 -5.55 -1.25 8.90
CA MET A 126 -5.17 -2.66 9.04
C MET A 126 -6.19 -3.53 8.32
N LEU A 127 -5.71 -4.51 7.54
CA LEU A 127 -6.53 -5.52 6.89
C LEU A 127 -6.28 -6.89 7.50
N ILE A 128 -7.36 -7.62 7.77
CA ILE A 128 -7.30 -8.98 8.31
C ILE A 128 -7.98 -9.92 7.31
N TYR A 129 -7.21 -10.90 6.86
CA TYR A 129 -7.67 -11.96 5.98
C TYR A 129 -7.94 -13.20 6.82
N GLU A 130 -9.18 -13.65 6.84
CA GLU A 130 -9.56 -14.95 7.36
C GLU A 130 -9.24 -16.05 6.34
N GLU A 131 -9.34 -17.31 6.75
CA GLU A 131 -9.22 -18.43 5.81
C GLU A 131 -10.26 -18.31 4.69
N GLY A 132 -9.81 -18.40 3.43
CA GLY A 132 -10.67 -18.14 2.26
C GLY A 132 -10.93 -16.64 1.97
N GLY A 133 -10.33 -15.74 2.76
CA GLY A 133 -10.28 -14.32 2.46
C GLY A 133 -9.60 -14.08 1.12
N GLN A 134 -10.25 -13.30 0.27
CA GLN A 134 -9.80 -13.05 -1.10
C GLN A 134 -9.92 -11.57 -1.42
N PHE A 135 -9.00 -11.11 -2.25
CA PHE A 135 -9.15 -9.85 -2.97
C PHE A 135 -8.76 -10.09 -4.41
N LYS A 136 -9.71 -9.94 -5.33
CA LYS A 136 -9.47 -10.17 -6.76
C LYS A 136 -8.47 -9.13 -7.30
N PRO A 137 -7.74 -9.43 -8.39
CA PRO A 137 -6.91 -8.45 -9.07
C PRO A 137 -7.70 -7.16 -9.32
N HIS A 138 -7.15 -6.04 -8.88
CA HIS A 138 -7.75 -4.72 -8.98
C HIS A 138 -6.64 -3.68 -9.11
N THR A 139 -6.99 -2.51 -9.61
CA THR A 139 -6.17 -1.31 -9.49
C THR A 139 -6.60 -0.60 -8.21
N GLU A 140 -5.65 -0.26 -7.34
CA GLU A 140 -5.95 0.56 -6.17
C GLU A 140 -6.35 1.95 -6.66
N TYR A 141 -7.58 2.36 -6.37
CA TYR A 141 -8.01 3.75 -6.53
C TYR A 141 -7.94 4.38 -5.14
N ALA A 142 -6.82 5.02 -4.82
CA ALA A 142 -6.73 5.80 -3.60
C ALA A 142 -7.58 7.06 -3.76
N LEU A 143 -8.84 7.03 -3.29
CA LEU A 143 -9.58 8.26 -2.98
C LEU A 143 -8.99 8.86 -1.69
N HIS A 144 -7.78 9.41 -1.78
CA HIS A 144 -7.26 10.25 -0.73
C HIS A 144 -8.03 11.58 -0.77
N ILE A 145 -9.02 11.73 0.11
CA ILE A 145 -9.54 13.05 0.47
C ILE A 145 -8.49 13.68 1.39
N SER A 146 -7.45 14.25 0.79
CA SER A 146 -6.54 15.15 1.48
C SER A 146 -7.30 16.42 1.88
N SER A 147 -7.18 16.85 3.14
CA SER A 147 -7.59 18.19 3.57
C SER A 147 -6.59 19.29 3.17
N ASP A 148 -5.52 18.92 2.47
CA ASP A 148 -4.45 19.80 2.01
C ASP A 148 -4.78 20.34 0.60
N PRO A 149 -4.87 21.67 0.39
CA PRO A 149 -5.33 22.26 -0.87
C PRO A 149 -4.30 22.22 -2.01
N PHE A 150 -3.15 21.58 -1.83
CA PHE A 150 -2.14 21.42 -2.87
C PHE A 150 -2.29 20.05 -3.56
N GLU A 151 -3.15 20.09 -4.59
CA GLU A 151 -3.17 19.30 -5.83
C GLU A 151 -2.05 18.24 -6.00
N TYR A 152 -2.44 16.97 -6.14
CA TYR A 152 -1.54 15.92 -6.65
C TYR A 152 -2.13 15.24 -7.89
N MET A 153 -1.31 15.25 -8.93
CA MET A 153 -1.49 14.61 -10.23
C MET A 153 -1.51 13.09 -10.04
N HIS A 154 -2.57 12.44 -10.52
CA HIS A 154 -2.56 11.00 -10.73
C HIS A 154 -1.73 10.70 -11.99
N CYS A 155 -0.66 9.92 -11.85
CA CYS A 155 -0.02 9.26 -12.97
C CYS A 155 -0.40 7.77 -12.96
N ASP A 156 -0.92 7.30 -14.09
CA ASP A 156 -1.03 5.88 -14.45
C ASP A 156 0.35 5.25 -14.71
#